data_AF-A0A564FWY1-F1
#
_entry.id   AF-A0A564FWY1-F1
#
_cell.length_a   1.000
_cell.length_b   1.000
_cell.length_c   1.000
_cell.angle_alpha   90.00
_cell.angle_beta   90.00
_cell.angle_gamma   90.00
#
_symmetry.space_group_name_H-M   'P 1'
#
loop_
_entity.id
_entity.type
_entity.pdbx_description
1 polymer ?
#
loop_
_entity_poly.entity_id
_entity_poly.type
_entity_poly.pdbx_seq_one_letter_code
_entity_poly.pdbx_strand_id
1 'polypeptide(L)'
;MVPIRVAEDGVEPVSVAELRLYLRLDPDDHSEDGLLADLVAAARAGIETESRRILRPATFRLVLPARPRGWLAVPLSPLVAVTRLALSGPDGATALDPVLVRLGDDTIEAPGLAVDPALPALDGRSLLIELRAGYGGDGPALPPPLRLAVLRLAAARYEHRGDEPDAPDPAALAAPFRRLRL
;
A
#
# COMPACT_ATOMS: atom_id res chain seq x y z
N MET A 1 13.00 -5.79 8.33
CA MET A 1 11.60 -5.62 8.76
C MET A 1 10.72 -5.76 7.53
N VAL A 2 9.78 -6.69 7.53
CA VAL A 2 8.83 -6.90 6.42
C VAL A 2 7.42 -6.59 6.96
N PRO A 3 6.73 -5.56 6.45
CA PRO A 3 5.35 -5.32 6.84
C PRO A 3 4.44 -6.45 6.37
N ILE A 4 3.56 -6.92 7.25
CA ILE A 4 2.56 -7.94 6.95
C ILE A 4 1.26 -7.20 6.66
N ARG A 5 0.67 -7.40 5.48
CA ARG A 5 -0.66 -6.88 5.19
C ARG A 5 -1.71 -7.71 5.95
N VAL A 6 -2.55 -7.06 6.74
CA VAL A 6 -3.53 -7.72 7.62
C VAL A 6 -4.95 -7.59 7.10
N ALA A 7 -5.27 -6.45 6.49
CA ALA A 7 -6.56 -6.18 5.88
C ALA A 7 -6.40 -5.26 4.67
N GLU A 8 -7.21 -5.47 3.64
CA GLU A 8 -7.40 -4.51 2.55
C GLU A 8 -8.52 -3.56 2.96
N ASP A 9 -8.27 -2.26 2.84
CA ASP A 9 -9.21 -1.22 3.21
C ASP A 9 -9.61 -0.41 1.96
N GLY A 10 -10.90 -0.34 1.65
CA GLY A 10 -11.39 0.46 0.53
C GLY A 10 -11.32 -0.23 -0.83
N VAL A 11 -11.42 0.58 -1.88
CA VAL A 11 -11.73 0.16 -3.26
C VAL A 11 -10.51 0.23 -4.18
N GLU A 12 -10.56 -0.51 -5.28
CA GLU A 12 -9.54 -0.41 -6.33
C GLU A 12 -9.49 1.02 -6.90
N PRO A 13 -8.29 1.51 -7.28
CA PRO A 13 -8.12 2.87 -7.78
C PRO A 13 -8.82 3.13 -9.13
N VAL A 14 -9.14 2.06 -9.86
CA VAL A 14 -9.88 2.07 -11.12
C VAL A 14 -10.99 1.03 -10.97
N SER A 15 -12.22 1.42 -11.31
CA SER A 15 -13.36 0.49 -11.31
C SER A 15 -13.42 -0.33 -12.59
N VAL A 16 -14.09 -1.49 -12.54
CA VAL A 16 -14.41 -2.28 -13.74
C VAL A 16 -15.19 -1.45 -14.75
N ALA A 17 -16.14 -0.62 -14.30
CA ALA A 17 -16.92 0.27 -15.16
C ALA A 17 -16.03 1.29 -15.90
N GLU A 18 -15.04 1.89 -15.22
CA GLU A 18 -14.06 2.78 -15.87
C GLU A 18 -13.22 2.04 -16.91
N LEU A 19 -12.78 0.81 -16.61
CA LEU A 19 -11.99 0.01 -17.54
C LEU A 19 -12.82 -0.42 -18.77
N ARG A 20 -14.08 -0.84 -18.58
CA ARG A 20 -15.01 -1.16 -19.67
C ARG A 20 -15.21 0.04 -20.61
N LEU A 21 -15.44 1.22 -20.04
CA LEU A 21 -15.59 2.45 -20.80
C LEU A 21 -14.32 2.79 -21.59
N TYR A 22 -13.15 2.59 -20.97
CA TYR A 22 -11.86 2.82 -21.62
C TYR A 22 -11.62 1.86 -22.80
N LEU A 23 -11.95 0.58 -22.62
CA LEU A 23 -11.86 -0.48 -23.64
C LEU A 23 -12.97 -0.42 -24.70
N ARG A 24 -14.00 0.43 -24.48
CA ARG A 24 -15.18 0.55 -25.35
C ARG A 24 -15.93 -0.77 -25.52
N LEU A 25 -16.05 -1.54 -24.44
CA LEU A 25 -16.83 -2.77 -24.42
C LEU A 25 -18.33 -2.47 -24.52
N ASP A 26 -19.10 -3.43 -25.04
CA ASP A 26 -20.56 -3.33 -25.12
C ASP A 26 -21.14 -3.11 -23.71
N PRO A 27 -21.94 -2.05 -23.47
CA PRO A 27 -22.54 -1.77 -22.18
C PRO A 27 -23.36 -2.93 -21.59
N ASP A 28 -23.97 -3.77 -22.42
CA ASP A 28 -24.90 -4.83 -22.00
C ASP A 28 -24.21 -6.20 -21.76
N ASP A 29 -22.97 -6.39 -22.21
CA ASP A 29 -22.21 -7.64 -22.03
C ASP A 29 -21.29 -7.58 -20.81
N HIS A 30 -21.65 -8.30 -19.74
CA HIS A 30 -20.91 -8.37 -18.47
C HIS A 30 -20.14 -9.68 -18.26
N SER A 31 -19.99 -10.51 -19.30
CA SER A 31 -19.38 -11.84 -19.17
C SER A 31 -17.91 -11.82 -18.72
N GLU A 32 -17.19 -10.73 -18.99
CA GLU A 32 -15.76 -10.57 -18.66
C GLU A 32 -15.48 -9.69 -17.43
N ASP A 33 -16.49 -9.24 -16.70
CA ASP A 33 -16.30 -8.31 -15.56
C ASP A 33 -15.39 -8.90 -14.47
N GLY A 34 -15.42 -10.22 -14.27
CA GLY A 34 -14.49 -10.92 -13.37
C GLY A 34 -13.03 -10.81 -13.83
N LEU A 35 -12.76 -11.04 -15.12
CA LEU A 35 -11.42 -10.90 -15.69
C LEU A 35 -10.92 -9.45 -15.58
N LEU A 36 -11.77 -8.47 -15.86
CA LEU A 36 -11.42 -7.06 -15.75
C LEU A 36 -11.05 -6.68 -14.31
N ALA A 37 -11.78 -7.21 -13.32
CA ALA A 37 -11.46 -7.00 -11.91
C ALA A 37 -10.06 -7.56 -11.55
N ASP A 38 -9.75 -8.78 -12.01
CA ASP A 38 -8.44 -9.40 -11.77
C ASP A 38 -7.30 -8.63 -12.43
N LEU A 39 -7.52 -8.13 -13.65
CA LEU A 39 -6.54 -7.32 -14.39
C LEU A 39 -6.27 -5.98 -13.71
N VAL A 40 -7.30 -5.31 -13.19
CA VAL A 40 -7.14 -4.09 -12.39
C VAL A 40 -6.31 -4.36 -11.14
N ALA A 41 -6.62 -5.42 -10.39
CA ALA A 41 -5.89 -5.77 -9.17
C ALA A 41 -4.42 -6.10 -9.48
N ALA A 42 -4.16 -6.84 -10.56
CA ALA A 42 -2.81 -7.17 -11.02
C ALA A 42 -2.05 -5.93 -11.52
N ALA A 43 -2.73 -5.00 -12.20
CA ALA A 43 -2.12 -3.75 -12.66
C ALA A 43 -1.75 -2.85 -11.48
N ARG A 44 -2.65 -2.68 -10.51
CA ARG A 44 -2.38 -1.98 -9.25
C ARG A 44 -1.16 -2.56 -8.56
N ALA A 45 -1.10 -3.88 -8.36
CA ALA A 45 0.03 -4.52 -7.67
C ALA A 45 1.38 -4.25 -8.35
N GLY A 46 1.42 -4.26 -9.69
CA GLY A 46 2.61 -3.90 -10.47
C GLY A 46 3.03 -2.44 -10.24
N ILE A 47 2.08 -1.50 -10.32
CA ILE A 47 2.35 -0.08 -10.09
C ILE A 47 2.75 0.21 -8.64
N GLU A 48 2.14 -0.47 -7.64
CA GLU A 48 2.55 -0.34 -6.23
C GLU A 48 3.99 -0.81 -6.02
N THR A 49 4.38 -1.91 -6.67
CA THR A 49 5.73 -2.47 -6.60
C THR A 49 6.76 -1.48 -7.16
N GLU A 50 6.48 -0.93 -8.33
CA GLU A 50 7.40 -0.02 -9.03
C GLU A 50 7.47 1.37 -8.38
N SER A 51 6.33 1.93 -7.98
CA SER A 51 6.29 3.25 -7.33
C SER A 51 6.73 3.20 -5.87
N ARG A 52 6.71 2.02 -5.25
CA ARG A 52 6.88 1.83 -3.79
C ARG A 52 5.84 2.61 -2.98
N ARG A 53 4.64 2.75 -3.54
CA ARG A 53 3.49 3.42 -2.94
C ARG A 53 2.30 2.46 -2.90
N ILE A 54 1.46 2.65 -1.92
CA ILE A 54 0.26 1.86 -1.67
C ILE A 54 -0.90 2.63 -2.27
N LEU A 55 -1.43 2.13 -3.38
CA LEU A 55 -2.47 2.79 -4.16
C LEU A 55 -3.85 2.48 -3.60
N ARG A 56 -4.04 1.28 -3.04
CA ARG A 56 -5.25 0.88 -2.33
C ARG A 56 -4.98 0.85 -0.82
N PRO A 57 -5.75 1.59 0.01
CA PRO A 57 -5.52 1.61 1.46
C PRO A 57 -5.51 0.22 2.07
N ALA A 58 -4.68 0.04 3.09
CA ALA A 58 -4.61 -1.20 3.82
C ALA A 58 -4.04 -1.01 5.21
N THR A 59 -4.32 -1.99 6.06
CA THR A 59 -3.74 -2.10 7.39
C THR A 59 -2.58 -3.07 7.35
N PHE A 60 -1.44 -2.62 7.85
CA PHE A 60 -0.19 -3.36 7.93
C PHE A 60 0.22 -3.57 9.37
N ARG A 61 0.89 -4.68 9.65
CA ARG A 61 1.48 -4.99 10.94
C ARG A 61 3.00 -5.09 10.79
N LEU A 62 3.69 -4.34 11.63
CA LEU A 62 5.12 -4.45 11.86
C LEU A 62 5.35 -5.24 13.15
N VAL A 63 6.26 -6.20 13.09
CA VAL A 63 6.73 -6.93 14.28
C VAL A 63 8.23 -6.68 14.41
N LEU A 64 8.61 -6.10 15.54
CA LEU A 64 9.98 -5.68 15.83
C LEU A 64 10.51 -6.48 17.03
N PRO A 65 11.62 -7.22 16.86
CA PRO A 65 12.21 -8.00 17.94
C PRO A 65 12.99 -7.13 18.95
N ALA A 66 13.26 -5.87 18.60
CA ALA A 66 14.00 -4.94 19.42
C ALA A 66 13.33 -3.57 19.41
N ARG A 67 13.47 -2.84 20.52
CA ARG A 67 12.93 -1.50 20.66
C ARG A 67 13.68 -0.53 19.72
N PRO A 68 12.99 0.12 18.77
CA PRO A 68 13.58 1.19 17.97
C PRO A 68 13.93 2.41 18.85
N ARG A 69 15.01 3.12 18.50
CA ARG A 69 15.47 4.32 19.24
C ARG A 69 15.28 5.56 18.37
N GLY A 70 14.43 6.49 18.84
CA GLY A 70 14.17 7.75 18.15
C GLY A 70 13.36 7.52 16.88
N TRP A 71 14.01 7.24 15.76
CA TRP A 71 13.36 7.16 14.45
C TRP A 71 13.37 5.74 13.88
N LEU A 72 12.24 5.32 13.30
CA LEU A 72 12.09 4.05 12.59
C LEU A 72 11.59 4.32 11.17
N ALA A 73 12.45 4.11 10.18
CA ALA A 73 12.04 4.15 8.78
C ALA A 73 11.11 2.97 8.44
N VAL A 74 10.02 3.22 7.72
CA VAL A 74 9.02 2.22 7.37
C VAL A 74 8.87 2.12 5.85
N PRO A 75 8.88 0.92 5.24
CA PRO A 75 8.76 0.75 3.79
C PRO A 75 7.29 0.78 3.33
N LEU A 76 6.48 1.67 3.90
CA LEU A 76 5.07 1.88 3.56
C LEU A 76 4.89 3.36 3.22
N SER A 77 4.22 3.68 2.11
CA SER A 77 3.94 5.05 1.68
C SER A 77 2.64 5.08 0.89
N PRO A 78 1.77 6.09 1.06
CA PRO A 78 1.81 7.08 2.13
C PRO A 78 1.40 6.47 3.48
N LEU A 79 2.05 6.86 4.58
CA LEU A 79 1.58 6.52 5.93
C LEU A 79 0.39 7.41 6.33
N VAL A 80 -0.62 6.82 6.96
CA VAL A 80 -1.86 7.51 7.31
C VAL A 80 -2.08 7.57 8.82
N ALA A 81 -1.93 6.45 9.53
CA ALA A 81 -2.11 6.43 10.98
C ALA A 81 -1.39 5.25 11.64
N VAL A 82 -1.03 5.42 12.92
CA VAL A 82 -0.74 4.31 13.84
C VAL A 82 -2.05 3.92 14.50
N THR A 83 -2.53 2.70 14.25
CA THR A 83 -3.85 2.26 14.71
C THR A 83 -3.77 1.39 15.96
N ARG A 84 -2.65 0.69 16.16
CA ARG A 84 -2.45 -0.16 17.34
C ARG A 84 -0.98 -0.27 17.71
N LEU A 85 -0.72 -0.33 19.01
CA LEU A 85 0.58 -0.64 19.57
C LEU A 85 0.44 -1.72 20.65
N ALA A 86 1.31 -2.73 20.64
CA ALA A 86 1.29 -3.79 21.64
C ALA A 86 2.67 -4.44 21.83
N LEU A 87 2.89 -5.06 22.99
CA LEU A 87 3.99 -6.00 23.23
C LEU A 87 3.45 -7.42 23.09
N SER A 88 3.98 -8.19 22.15
CA SER A 88 3.62 -9.58 21.91
C SER A 88 4.66 -10.51 22.54
N GLY A 89 4.23 -11.39 23.43
CA GLY A 89 5.07 -12.37 24.12
C GLY A 89 4.36 -13.71 24.35
N PRO A 90 4.97 -14.62 25.12
CA PRO A 90 4.41 -15.94 25.45
C PRO A 90 3.03 -15.86 26.13
N ASP A 91 2.82 -14.84 26.96
CA ASP A 91 1.56 -14.62 27.70
C ASP A 91 0.50 -13.89 26.86
N GLY A 92 0.74 -13.69 25.56
CA GLY A 92 -0.12 -12.96 24.64
C GLY A 92 0.32 -11.53 24.36
N ALA A 93 -0.63 -10.70 23.90
CA ALA A 93 -0.37 -9.32 23.50
C ALA A 93 -0.84 -8.33 24.58
N THR A 94 0.09 -7.56 25.14
CA THR A 94 -0.20 -6.44 26.05
C THR A 94 -0.35 -5.16 25.25
N ALA A 95 -1.52 -4.52 25.29
CA ALA A 95 -1.76 -3.25 24.60
C ALA A 95 -0.89 -2.13 25.20
N LEU A 96 -0.39 -1.25 24.34
CA LEU A 96 0.29 -0.01 24.70
C LEU A 96 -0.47 1.17 24.11
N ASP A 97 -0.26 2.36 24.66
CA ASP A 97 -0.81 3.58 24.10
C ASP A 97 -0.13 3.91 22.75
N PRO A 98 -0.88 4.00 21.63
CA PRO A 98 -0.34 4.38 20.33
C PRO A 98 0.39 5.73 20.31
N VAL A 99 0.11 6.65 21.25
CA VAL A 99 0.77 7.97 21.32
C VAL A 99 2.30 7.89 21.47
N LEU A 100 2.80 6.74 21.94
CA LEU A 100 4.23 6.41 22.07
C LEU A 100 4.93 6.23 20.72
N VAL A 101 4.17 6.14 19.63
CA VAL A 101 4.69 6.04 18.27
C VAL A 101 3.90 6.99 17.38
N ARG A 102 4.55 8.02 16.87
CA ARG A 102 3.94 9.04 16.01
C ARG A 102 4.45 8.90 14.59
N LEU A 103 3.64 9.29 13.61
CA LEU A 103 4.12 9.43 12.24
C LEU A 103 5.15 10.55 12.15
N GLY A 104 6.07 10.43 11.21
CA GLY A 104 6.89 11.56 10.78
C GLY A 104 6.12 12.62 10.02
N ASP A 105 6.76 13.78 9.86
CA ASP A 105 6.19 14.93 9.15
C ASP A 105 5.96 14.64 7.66
N ASP A 106 6.89 13.91 7.03
CA ASP A 106 6.77 13.47 5.64
C ASP A 106 6.35 11.99 5.58
N THR A 107 5.06 11.77 5.42
CA THR A 107 4.48 10.43 5.34
C THR A 107 4.59 9.79 3.96
N ILE A 108 5.13 10.50 2.97
CA ILE A 108 5.10 10.11 1.56
C ILE A 108 6.51 9.79 1.05
N GLU A 109 7.42 10.76 1.06
CA GLU A 109 8.78 10.59 0.51
C GLU A 109 9.76 10.03 1.54
N ALA A 110 9.61 10.43 2.81
CA ALA A 110 10.39 9.93 3.95
C ALA A 110 9.55 9.27 5.08
N PRO A 111 8.63 8.33 4.79
CA PRO A 111 7.81 7.67 5.79
C PRO A 111 8.63 6.99 6.87
N GLY A 112 8.31 7.34 8.10
CA GLY A 112 8.83 6.70 9.29
C GLY A 112 8.02 7.07 10.51
N LEU A 113 8.47 6.54 11.64
CA LEU A 113 7.82 6.68 12.93
C LEU A 113 8.80 7.30 13.92
N ALA A 114 8.35 8.33 14.61
CA ALA A 114 9.00 8.88 15.78
C ALA A 114 8.55 8.08 17.01
N VAL A 115 9.51 7.45 17.68
CA VAL A 115 9.30 6.56 18.82
C VAL A 115 9.65 7.29 20.09
N ASP A 116 8.69 7.35 21.00
CA ASP A 116 8.83 8.06 22.26
C ASP A 116 9.85 7.37 23.19
N PRO A 117 10.73 8.12 23.87
CA PRO A 117 11.62 7.57 24.89
C PRO A 117 10.86 6.92 26.07
N ALA A 118 9.59 7.25 26.29
CA ALA A 118 8.73 6.60 27.28
C ALA A 118 8.25 5.19 26.89
N LEU A 119 8.46 4.75 25.64
CA LEU A 119 8.14 3.37 25.24
C LEU A 119 8.85 2.37 26.17
N PRO A 120 8.15 1.37 26.75
CA PRO A 120 8.77 0.44 27.68
C PRO A 120 9.85 -0.44 27.02
N ALA A 121 10.71 -1.03 27.86
CA ALA A 121 11.58 -2.12 27.41
C ALA A 121 10.73 -3.32 26.95
N LEU A 122 11.24 -4.11 25.99
CA LEU A 122 10.46 -5.23 25.46
C LEU A 122 10.58 -6.48 26.34
N ASP A 123 11.66 -6.62 27.13
CA ASP A 123 11.88 -7.73 28.06
C ASP A 123 11.70 -9.11 27.42
N GLY A 124 12.33 -9.32 26.26
CA GLY A 124 12.23 -10.57 25.48
C GLY A 124 10.96 -10.70 24.63
N ARG A 125 10.05 -9.72 24.66
CA ARG A 125 8.87 -9.64 23.79
C ARG A 125 9.18 -8.91 22.48
N SER A 126 8.23 -8.97 21.55
CA SER A 126 8.29 -8.19 20.30
C SER A 126 7.32 -7.01 20.36
N LEU A 127 7.73 -5.86 19.80
CA LEU A 127 6.84 -4.72 19.60
C LEU A 127 6.01 -4.94 18.32
N LEU A 128 4.70 -4.86 18.45
CA LEU A 128 3.73 -4.93 17.37
C LEU A 128 3.16 -3.54 17.12
N ILE A 129 3.26 -3.08 15.88
CA ILE A 129 2.71 -1.79 15.43
C ILE A 129 1.76 -2.07 14.27
N GLU A 130 0.50 -1.69 14.40
CA GLU A 130 -0.44 -1.66 13.27
C GLU A 130 -0.53 -0.27 12.70
N LEU A 131 -0.44 -0.19 11.38
CA LEU A 131 -0.35 1.04 10.60
C LEU A 131 -1.40 1.00 9.49
N ARG A 132 -2.10 2.11 9.30
CA ARG A 132 -2.87 2.36 8.08
C ARG A 132 -1.97 3.09 7.08
N ALA A 133 -1.95 2.61 5.84
CA ALA A 133 -1.18 3.22 4.76
C ALA A 133 -1.95 3.13 3.43
N GLY A 134 -1.73 4.09 2.55
CA GLY A 134 -2.29 4.13 1.21
C GLY A 134 -3.00 5.43 0.84
N TYR A 135 -3.20 5.61 -0.46
CA TYR A 135 -3.95 6.73 -1.02
C TYR A 135 -5.47 6.53 -0.89
N GLY A 136 -6.22 7.60 -0.62
CA GLY A 136 -7.68 7.56 -0.49
C GLY A 136 -8.19 7.16 0.91
N GLY A 137 -9.51 7.24 1.10
CA GLY A 137 -10.11 7.23 2.44
C GLY A 137 -9.55 8.38 3.26
N ASP A 138 -9.01 8.09 4.45
CA ASP A 138 -8.32 9.08 5.30
C ASP A 138 -6.89 9.42 4.83
N GLY A 139 -6.38 8.74 3.81
CA GLY A 139 -5.07 9.04 3.21
C GLY A 139 -5.12 10.20 2.22
N PRO A 140 -3.97 10.65 1.72
CA PRO A 140 -3.91 11.68 0.68
C PRO A 140 -4.63 11.21 -0.60
N ALA A 141 -5.06 12.16 -1.43
CA ALA A 141 -5.67 11.85 -2.72
C ALA A 141 -4.69 11.10 -3.63
N LEU A 142 -5.18 10.06 -4.32
CA LEU A 142 -4.39 9.32 -5.30
C LEU A 142 -3.96 10.25 -6.45
N PRO A 143 -2.65 10.36 -6.77
CA PRO A 143 -2.19 11.14 -7.90
C PRO A 143 -2.84 10.65 -9.20
N PRO A 144 -3.48 11.53 -10.00
CA PRO A 144 -4.14 11.15 -11.24
C PRO A 144 -3.25 10.34 -12.22
N PRO A 145 -1.93 10.63 -12.35
CA PRO A 145 -1.06 9.82 -13.20
C PRO A 145 -0.90 8.36 -12.75
N LEU A 146 -0.86 8.08 -11.44
CA LEU A 146 -0.80 6.71 -10.92
C LEU A 146 -2.11 5.96 -11.18
N ARG A 147 -3.25 6.64 -11.04
CA ARG A 147 -4.55 6.07 -11.42
C ARG A 147 -4.61 5.73 -12.91
N LEU A 148 -4.14 6.65 -13.77
CA LEU A 148 -4.09 6.43 -15.22
C LEU A 148 -3.10 5.30 -15.58
N ALA A 149 -1.99 5.17 -14.88
CA ALA A 149 -1.05 4.06 -15.06
C ALA A 149 -1.71 2.70 -14.83
N VAL A 150 -2.49 2.56 -13.76
CA VAL A 150 -3.26 1.33 -13.49
C VAL A 150 -4.25 1.05 -14.62
N LEU A 151 -5.03 2.06 -15.04
CA LEU A 151 -6.01 1.92 -16.12
C LEU A 151 -5.35 1.45 -17.43
N ARG A 152 -4.25 2.11 -17.84
CA ARG A 152 -3.54 1.78 -19.09
C ARG A 152 -2.92 0.40 -19.05
N LEU A 153 -2.33 0.00 -17.92
CA LEU A 153 -1.71 -1.31 -17.76
C LEU A 153 -2.76 -2.43 -17.76
N ALA A 154 -3.89 -2.23 -17.07
CA ALA A 154 -4.99 -3.20 -17.07
C ALA A 154 -5.59 -3.38 -18.48
N ALA A 155 -5.84 -2.27 -19.20
CA ALA A 155 -6.33 -2.31 -20.57
C ALA A 155 -5.37 -3.05 -21.50
N ALA A 156 -4.08 -2.74 -21.44
CA ALA A 156 -3.11 -3.39 -22.30
C ALA A 156 -2.98 -4.90 -22.04
N ARG A 157 -3.09 -5.34 -20.78
CA ARG A 157 -3.11 -6.79 -20.46
C ARG A 157 -4.38 -7.49 -20.91
N TYR A 158 -5.49 -6.78 -20.98
CA TYR A 158 -6.72 -7.32 -21.54
C TYR A 158 -6.58 -7.55 -23.06
N GLU A 159 -5.98 -6.58 -23.76
CA GLU A 159 -5.74 -6.61 -25.20
C GLU A 159 -4.67 -7.66 -25.59
N HIS A 160 -3.61 -7.82 -24.77
CA HIS A 160 -2.46 -8.68 -25.08
C HIS A 160 -2.40 -9.86 -24.08
N ARG A 161 -3.07 -10.97 -24.41
CA ARG A 161 -3.24 -12.13 -23.51
C ARG A 161 -2.13 -13.19 -23.55
N GLY A 162 -0.96 -12.88 -24.14
CA GLY A 162 0.23 -13.74 -24.07
C GLY A 162 0.84 -14.18 -25.41
N ASP A 163 0.21 -13.87 -26.54
CA ASP A 163 0.74 -14.20 -27.88
C ASP A 163 1.57 -13.05 -28.49
N GLU A 164 1.59 -11.90 -27.82
CA GLU A 164 2.17 -10.64 -28.28
C GLU A 164 3.21 -10.12 -27.26
N PRO A 165 4.08 -9.17 -27.63
CA PRO A 165 5.02 -8.55 -26.70
C PRO A 165 4.32 -8.03 -25.44
N ASP A 166 5.06 -8.07 -24.32
CA ASP A 166 4.55 -7.70 -23.01
C ASP A 166 3.87 -6.32 -23.01
N ALA A 167 2.80 -6.23 -22.21
CA ALA A 167 2.12 -4.99 -21.88
C ALA A 167 3.11 -3.86 -21.48
N PRO A 168 2.75 -2.57 -21.65
CA PRO A 168 3.60 -1.44 -21.33
C PRO A 168 4.20 -1.57 -19.92
N ASP A 169 5.51 -1.35 -19.84
CA ASP A 169 6.28 -1.60 -18.64
C ASP A 169 5.75 -0.77 -17.45
N PRO A 170 5.30 -1.42 -16.35
CA PRO A 170 4.86 -0.72 -15.15
C PRO A 170 5.93 0.23 -14.60
N ALA A 171 7.21 -0.08 -14.79
CA ALA A 171 8.32 0.77 -14.36
C ALA A 171 8.30 2.14 -15.07
N ALA A 172 8.02 2.17 -16.37
CA ALA A 172 7.95 3.40 -17.14
C ALA A 172 6.76 4.27 -16.70
N LEU A 173 5.61 3.65 -16.41
CA LEU A 173 4.41 4.35 -15.98
C LEU A 173 4.53 4.93 -14.56
N ALA A 174 5.28 4.25 -13.69
CA ALA A 174 5.49 4.65 -12.30
C ALA A 174 6.73 5.55 -12.10
N ALA A 175 7.57 5.75 -13.12
CA ALA A 175 8.88 6.39 -13.01
C ALA A 175 8.88 7.73 -12.23
N PRO A 176 7.94 8.67 -12.46
CA PRO A 176 7.93 9.95 -11.73
C PRO A 176 7.64 9.83 -10.23
N PHE A 177 7.10 8.69 -9.79
CA PHE A 177 6.65 8.46 -8.42
C PHE A 177 7.59 7.51 -7.65
N ARG A 178 8.65 7.03 -8.28
CA ARG A 178 9.65 6.19 -7.62
C ARG A 178 10.27 6.95 -6.47
N ARG A 179 10.23 6.35 -5.28
CA ARG A 179 10.91 6.90 -4.10
C ARG A 179 12.42 6.82 -4.32
N LEU A 180 13.06 7.99 -4.44
CA LEU A 180 14.51 8.10 -4.49
C LEU A 180 15.07 7.86 -3.08
N ARG A 181 16.04 6.96 -2.96
CA ARG A 181 16.87 6.85 -1.76
C ARG A 181 18.10 7.70 -2.00
N LEU A 182 18.24 8.78 -1.23
CA LEU A 182 19.47 9.57 -1.15
C LEU A 182 20.49 8.85 -0.25
#